data_AF-A0A3R6RDW7-F1
#
_entry.id   AF-A0A3R6RDW7-F1
#
_cell.length_a   1.000
_cell.length_b   1.000
_cell.length_c   1.000
_cell.angle_alpha   90.00
_cell.angle_beta   90.00
_cell.angle_gamma   90.00
#
_symmetry.space_group_name_H-M   'P 1'
#
loop_
_entity.id
_entity.type
_entity.pdbx_description
1 polymer ?
#
loop_
_entity_poly.entity_id
_entity_poly.type
_entity_poly.pdbx_seq_one_letter_code
_entity_poly.pdbx_strand_id
1 'polypeptide(L)'
;MSDRKTRICALCKSQYQFCPQCSPDDAKKPTWYFTFCSENCHDIYALTSGYEDGRIKDIDAKAKLQKLDLSKLENFGQSYKLSIAEINEAKKPMIKIKSVSKTPTENVDDKKRKRL
;
A
#
# COMPACT_ATOMS: atom_id res chain seq x y z
N MET A 1 20.56 -26.85 -8.84
CA MET A 1 20.04 -26.08 -7.71
C MET A 1 19.54 -24.76 -8.27
N SER A 2 18.24 -24.47 -8.20
CA SER A 2 17.70 -23.22 -8.74
C SER A 2 18.12 -22.05 -7.86
N ASP A 3 18.74 -21.03 -8.46
CA ASP A 3 19.19 -19.84 -7.75
C ASP A 3 18.01 -19.14 -7.05
N ARG A 4 18.16 -18.88 -5.75
CA ARG A 4 17.18 -18.09 -4.99
C ARG A 4 17.18 -16.67 -5.56
N LYS A 5 16.02 -16.21 -5.99
CA LYS A 5 15.87 -14.85 -6.55
C LYS A 5 15.82 -13.84 -5.40
N THR A 6 16.75 -12.88 -5.45
CA THR A 6 16.71 -11.68 -4.63
C THR A 6 15.51 -10.82 -5.01
N ARG A 7 14.79 -10.35 -4.00
CA ARG A 7 13.66 -9.42 -4.09
C ARG A 7 13.95 -8.17 -3.30
N ILE A 8 13.26 -7.09 -3.63
CA ILE A 8 13.31 -5.82 -2.90
C ILE A 8 11.93 -5.60 -2.30
N CYS A 9 11.88 -5.32 -0.99
CA CYS A 9 10.62 -5.05 -0.31
C CYS A 9 10.00 -3.76 -0.83
N ALA A 10 8.73 -3.80 -1.24
CA ALA A 10 8.04 -2.62 -1.77
C ALA A 10 7.94 -1.49 -0.73
N LEU A 11 7.81 -1.84 0.56
CA LEU A 11 7.72 -0.89 1.66
C LEU A 11 9.08 -0.35 2.10
N CYS A 12 9.93 -1.21 2.66
CA CYS A 12 11.16 -0.80 3.37
C CYS A 12 12.44 -0.89 2.52
N LYS A 13 12.33 -1.25 1.24
CA LYS A 13 13.43 -1.37 0.27
C LYS A 13 14.56 -2.34 0.65
N SER A 14 14.39 -3.10 1.73
CA SER A 14 15.34 -4.16 2.12
C SER A 14 15.35 -5.26 1.06
N GLN A 15 16.55 -5.76 0.75
CA GLN A 15 16.71 -6.96 -0.07
C GLN A 15 16.41 -8.22 0.75
N TYR A 16 15.73 -9.20 0.16
CA TYR A 16 15.40 -10.47 0.80
C TYR A 16 15.32 -11.59 -0.24
N GLN A 17 15.38 -12.84 0.21
CA GLN A 17 15.26 -14.02 -0.64
C GLN A 17 13.86 -14.61 -0.49
N PHE A 18 13.22 -14.94 -1.60
CA PHE A 18 11.97 -15.69 -1.57
C PHE A 18 11.76 -16.47 -2.87
N CYS A 19 11.73 -17.79 -2.76
CA CYS A 19 11.41 -18.69 -3.87
C CYS A 19 10.56 -19.88 -3.39
N PRO A 20 9.23 -19.85 -3.57
CA PRO A 20 8.34 -20.92 -3.11
C PRO A 20 8.54 -22.25 -3.86
N GLN A 21 9.27 -22.24 -4.99
CA GLN A 21 9.63 -23.44 -5.75
C GLN A 21 11.01 -23.98 -5.38
N CYS A 22 11.86 -23.17 -4.74
CA CYS A 22 13.25 -23.54 -4.43
C CYS A 22 13.42 -24.00 -2.98
N SER A 23 12.51 -23.61 -2.07
CA SER A 23 12.58 -23.91 -0.64
C SER A 23 11.22 -24.38 -0.10
N PRO A 24 11.14 -25.54 0.57
CA PRO A 24 9.92 -25.99 1.25
C PRO A 24 9.40 -25.01 2.31
N ASP A 25 10.29 -24.24 2.93
CA ASP A 25 9.89 -23.23 3.93
C ASP A 25 9.21 -22.04 3.26
N ASP A 26 9.70 -21.63 2.09
CA ASP A 26 9.09 -20.56 1.29
C ASP A 26 7.78 -21.03 0.64
N ALA A 27 7.65 -22.32 0.32
CA ALA A 27 6.43 -22.89 -0.24
C ALA A 27 5.21 -22.73 0.70
N LYS A 28 5.44 -22.66 2.01
CA LYS A 28 4.40 -22.46 3.04
C LYS A 28 4.09 -20.99 3.32
N LYS A 29 4.92 -20.06 2.80
CA LYS A 29 4.71 -18.63 3.02
C LYS A 29 3.59 -18.11 2.12
N PRO A 30 2.84 -17.11 2.57
CA PRO A 30 1.77 -16.50 1.78
C PRO A 30 2.31 -15.78 0.54
N THR A 31 1.45 -15.60 -0.46
CA THR A 31 1.81 -15.01 -1.76
C THR A 31 2.26 -13.55 -1.65
N TRP A 32 1.90 -12.81 -0.60
CA TRP A 32 2.38 -11.44 -0.42
C TRP A 32 3.90 -11.35 -0.16
N TYR A 33 4.58 -12.46 0.16
CA TYR A 33 6.06 -12.52 0.22
C TYR A 33 6.74 -12.29 -1.13
N PHE A 34 6.00 -12.26 -2.25
CA PHE A 34 6.54 -11.77 -3.51
C PHE A 34 6.85 -10.26 -3.48
N THR A 35 6.19 -9.52 -2.58
CA THR A 35 6.17 -8.05 -2.53
C THR A 35 6.80 -7.50 -1.25
N PHE A 36 6.59 -8.17 -0.11
CA PHE A 36 7.04 -7.70 1.20
C PHE A 36 7.99 -8.70 1.87
N CYS A 37 9.00 -8.19 2.57
CA CYS A 37 9.99 -9.04 3.25
C CYS A 37 9.49 -9.65 4.56
N SER A 38 8.40 -9.13 5.12
CA SER A 38 7.86 -9.57 6.41
C SER A 38 6.38 -9.22 6.53
N GLU A 39 5.71 -9.92 7.46
CA GLU A 39 4.31 -9.66 7.82
C GLU A 39 4.11 -8.22 8.28
N ASN A 40 5.02 -7.70 9.13
CA ASN A 40 4.97 -6.29 9.53
C ASN A 40 4.99 -5.32 8.33
N CYS A 41 5.79 -5.59 7.29
CA CYS A 41 5.79 -4.72 6.10
C CYS A 41 4.51 -4.85 5.27
N HIS A 42 3.97 -6.07 5.19
CA HIS A 42 2.67 -6.30 4.56
C HIS A 42 1.54 -5.59 5.31
N ASP A 43 1.55 -5.63 6.63
CA ASP A 43 0.48 -5.07 7.46
C ASP A 43 0.51 -3.55 7.50
N ILE A 44 1.71 -2.93 7.49
CA ILE A 44 1.84 -1.47 7.31
C ILE A 44 1.27 -1.06 5.95
N TYR A 45 1.58 -1.80 4.88
CA TYR A 45 1.01 -1.55 3.57
C TYR A 45 -0.52 -1.67 3.59
N ALA A 46 -1.06 -2.78 4.11
CA ALA A 46 -2.50 -3.00 4.17
C ALA A 46 -3.24 -1.94 5.01
N LEU A 47 -2.61 -1.50 6.11
CA LEU A 47 -3.14 -0.44 6.97
C LEU A 47 -3.16 0.91 6.25
N THR A 48 -2.04 1.33 5.67
CA THR A 48 -1.92 2.63 4.99
C THR A 48 -2.82 2.70 3.76
N SER A 49 -2.83 1.67 2.90
CA SER A 49 -3.75 1.61 1.76
C SER A 49 -5.21 1.53 2.19
N GLY A 50 -5.52 0.78 3.25
CA GLY A 50 -6.88 0.71 3.80
C GLY A 50 -7.35 2.05 4.39
N TYR A 51 -6.45 2.82 4.99
CA TYR A 51 -6.72 4.17 5.48
C TYR A 51 -6.92 5.16 4.32
N GLU A 52 -6.04 5.16 3.33
CA GLU A 52 -6.13 6.01 2.13
C GLU A 52 -7.42 5.76 1.35
N ASP A 53 -7.81 4.49 1.20
CA ASP A 53 -9.08 4.10 0.56
C ASP A 53 -10.31 4.43 1.43
N GLY A 54 -10.11 4.83 2.69
CA GLY A 54 -11.15 5.10 3.67
C GLY A 54 -11.93 3.85 4.13
N ARG A 55 -11.33 2.66 3.97
CA ARG A 55 -11.86 1.38 4.50
C ARG A 55 -11.55 1.23 6.00
N ILE A 56 -10.50 1.88 6.49
CA ILE A 56 -10.11 1.91 7.91
C ILE A 56 -10.26 3.34 8.41
N LYS A 57 -11.03 3.54 9.48
CA LYS A 57 -11.23 4.86 10.09
C LYS A 57 -10.07 5.23 11.00
N ASP A 58 -9.86 6.52 11.21
CA ASP A 58 -8.72 7.11 11.92
C ASP A 58 -8.42 6.47 13.29
N ILE A 59 -9.44 6.24 14.14
CA ILE A 59 -9.23 5.62 15.47
C ILE A 59 -8.71 4.20 15.33
N ASP A 60 -9.33 3.39 14.46
CA ASP A 60 -8.96 2.00 14.26
C ASP A 60 -7.59 1.89 13.58
N ALA A 61 -7.29 2.83 12.69
CA ALA A 61 -6.00 2.91 12.02
C ALA A 61 -4.89 3.18 13.01
N LYS A 62 -5.08 4.15 13.92
CA LYS A 62 -4.09 4.50 14.96
C LYS A 62 -3.85 3.35 15.93
N ALA A 63 -4.91 2.68 16.39
CA ALA A 63 -4.80 1.53 17.28
C ALA A 63 -4.07 0.34 16.63
N LYS A 64 -4.21 0.15 15.32
CA LYS A 64 -3.46 -0.85 14.55
C LYS A 64 -2.01 -0.43 14.34
N LEU A 65 -1.77 0.83 13.98
CA LEU A 65 -0.43 1.38 13.75
C LEU A 65 0.48 1.24 14.98
N GLN A 66 -0.06 1.46 16.17
CA GLN A 66 0.67 1.32 17.44
C GLN A 66 1.21 -0.09 17.73
N LYS A 67 0.70 -1.12 17.03
CA LYS A 67 1.14 -2.51 17.18
C LYS A 67 2.21 -2.91 16.16
N LEU A 68 2.48 -2.03 15.19
CA LEU A 68 3.41 -2.30 14.09
C LEU A 68 4.79 -1.70 14.39
N ASP A 69 5.82 -2.36 13.88
CA ASP A 69 7.19 -1.89 14.00
C ASP A 69 7.52 -0.88 12.88
N LEU A 70 7.76 0.38 13.28
CA LEU A 70 8.12 1.48 12.40
C LEU A 70 9.63 1.79 12.41
N SER A 71 10.48 0.90 12.94
CA SER A 71 11.94 1.07 13.00
C SER A 71 12.60 1.39 11.65
N LYS A 72 11.96 0.98 10.55
CA LYS A 72 12.44 1.19 9.17
C LYS A 72 11.77 2.36 8.45
N LEU A 73 11.05 3.24 9.16
CA LEU A 73 10.27 4.34 8.59
C LEU A 73 11.08 5.20 7.62
N GLU A 74 12.36 5.47 7.92
CA GLU A 74 13.23 6.27 7.05
C GLU A 74 13.38 5.70 5.64
N ASN A 75 13.32 4.37 5.50
CA ASN A 75 13.44 3.68 4.22
C ASN A 75 12.11 3.57 3.47
N PHE A 76 11.01 4.04 4.05
CA PHE A 76 9.69 3.94 3.41
C PHE A 76 9.56 4.98 2.30
N GLY A 77 8.73 4.65 1.30
CA GLY A 77 8.32 5.62 0.29
C GLY A 77 7.55 6.80 0.90
N GLN A 78 7.63 7.96 0.26
CA GLN A 78 7.06 9.21 0.79
C GLN A 78 5.55 9.11 1.06
N SER A 79 4.80 8.40 0.21
CA SER A 79 3.35 8.19 0.42
C SER A 79 3.06 7.53 1.76
N TYR A 80 3.76 6.45 2.09
CA TYR A 80 3.59 5.75 3.37
C TYR A 80 3.95 6.63 4.56
N LYS A 81 5.02 7.43 4.45
CA LYS A 81 5.41 8.38 5.50
C LYS A 81 4.30 9.40 5.77
N LEU A 82 3.67 9.93 4.72
CA LEU A 82 2.56 10.89 4.83
C LEU A 82 1.35 10.24 5.50
N SER A 83 0.91 9.07 5.02
CA SER A 83 -0.25 8.37 5.58
C SER A 83 -0.05 7.97 7.05
N ILE A 84 1.16 7.54 7.42
CA ILE A 84 1.53 7.25 8.81
C ILE A 84 1.49 8.51 9.67
N ALA A 85 1.98 9.65 9.17
CA ALA A 85 1.91 10.92 9.88
C ALA A 85 0.45 11.37 10.09
N GLU A 86 -0.41 11.26 9.08
CA GLU A 86 -1.83 11.58 9.19
C GLU A 86 -2.56 10.71 10.22
N ILE A 87 -2.31 9.39 10.19
CA ILE A 87 -2.87 8.46 11.18
C ILE A 87 -2.40 8.80 12.61
N ASN A 88 -1.14 9.20 12.78
CA ASN A 88 -0.60 9.61 14.08
C ASN A 88 -1.21 10.93 14.58
N GLU A 89 -1.42 11.90 13.69
CA GLU A 89 -2.00 13.20 14.01
C GLU A 89 -3.52 13.16 14.23
N ALA A 90 -4.19 12.06 13.83
CA ALA A 90 -5.60 11.88 14.12
C ALA A 90 -5.88 11.93 15.64
N LYS A 91 -6.47 13.06 16.06
CA LYS A 91 -7.15 13.24 17.36
C LYS A 91 -8.53 12.59 17.24
N LYS A 92 -9.11 12.11 18.38
CA LYS A 92 -10.47 11.53 18.44
C LYS A 92 -11.43 12.30 17.51
N PRO A 93 -12.25 11.60 16.71
CA PRO A 93 -12.64 12.06 15.40
C PRO A 93 -13.51 13.31 15.44
N MET A 94 -13.12 14.32 14.64
CA MET A 94 -14.09 15.18 13.97
C MET A 94 -14.36 14.56 12.60
N ILE A 95 -15.61 14.21 12.36
CA ILE A 95 -16.12 13.62 11.13
C ILE A 95 -15.78 14.57 9.96
N LYS A 96 -14.88 14.16 9.07
CA LYS A 96 -14.71 14.83 7.77
C LYS A 96 -15.50 14.06 6.72
N ILE A 97 -16.60 14.67 6.28
CA ILE A 97 -17.40 14.22 5.14
C ILE A 97 -16.53 14.38 3.88
N LYS A 98 -16.38 13.30 3.10
CA LYS A 98 -15.68 13.29 1.82
C LYS A 98 -16.38 14.25 0.84
N SER A 99 -15.72 15.33 0.42
CA SER A 99 -16.11 16.04 -0.80
C SER A 99 -15.63 15.24 -2.01
N VAL A 100 -16.55 14.51 -2.62
CA VAL A 100 -16.40 13.91 -3.95
C VAL A 100 -16.35 15.04 -4.98
N SER A 101 -15.19 15.32 -5.57
CA SER A 101 -15.11 16.02 -6.85
C SER A 101 -15.40 15.02 -7.97
N LYS A 102 -16.67 14.98 -8.38
CA LYS A 102 -17.06 14.50 -9.71
C LYS A 102 -16.52 15.52 -10.73
N THR A 103 -15.71 15.08 -11.69
CA THR A 103 -15.59 15.81 -12.96
C THR A 103 -16.56 15.19 -13.97
N PRO A 104 -17.44 16.00 -14.60
CA PRO A 104 -18.37 15.55 -15.63
C PRO A 104 -17.66 15.18 -16.94
N THR A 105 -18.25 14.19 -17.62
CA THR A 105 -18.07 13.86 -19.03
C THR A 105 -18.42 15.04 -19.96
N GLU A 106 -17.58 15.30 -20.96
CA GLU A 106 -18.02 15.89 -22.23
C GLU A 106 -17.55 15.02 -23.41
N ASN A 107 -18.55 14.56 -24.16
CA ASN A 107 -18.44 13.94 -25.47
C ASN A 107 -17.96 15.00 -26.48
N VAL A 108 -17.13 14.61 -27.44
CA VAL A 108 -17.01 15.36 -28.70
C VAL A 108 -17.37 14.43 -29.85
N ASP A 109 -18.52 14.74 -30.41
CA ASP A 109 -19.18 14.12 -31.55
C ASP A 109 -18.36 14.13 -32.86
N ASP A 110 -18.67 13.09 -33.63
CA ASP A 110 -18.43 12.89 -35.05
C ASP A 110 -18.73 14.14 -35.90
N LYS A 111 -17.75 14.54 -36.74
CA LYS A 111 -18.04 15.37 -37.91
C LYS A 111 -17.35 14.83 -39.15
N LYS A 112 -18.01 13.83 -39.75
CA LYS A 112 -18.03 13.53 -41.19
C LYS A 112 -17.68 14.74 -42.07
N ARG A 113 -16.57 14.67 -42.81
CA ARG A 113 -16.36 15.46 -44.04
C ARG A 113 -15.75 14.60 -45.14
N LYS A 114 -16.63 14.12 -46.03
CA LYS A 114 -16.28 13.76 -47.41
C LYS A 114 -15.49 14.90 -48.05
N ARG A 115 -14.42 14.58 -48.79
CA ARG A 115 -14.13 15.20 -50.09
C ARG A 115 -13.02 14.45 -50.82
N LEU A 116 -13.44 13.94 -51.99
CA LEU A 116 -12.74 13.63 -53.24
C LEU A 116 -11.60 12.61 -53.20
#